data_AF-A0A2Z4JQS8-F1
#
_entry.id   AF-A0A2Z4JQS8-F1
#
_cell.length_a   1.000
_cell.length_b   1.000
_cell.length_c   1.000
_cell.angle_alpha   90.00
_cell.angle_beta   90.00
_cell.angle_gamma   90.00
#
_symmetry.space_group_name_H-M   'P 1'
#
loop_
_entity.id
_entity.type
_entity.pdbx_description
1 polymer ?
#
loop_
_entity_poly.entity_id
_entity_poly.type
_entity_poly.pdbx_seq_one_letter_code
_entity_poly.pdbx_strand_id
1 'polypeptide(L)'
;MPNPNTPAYLRFLNLIDAIDRIAPGKKLDCTEESLLNTVVLSFHAKKPVLVGDLISLSALGSQATLHGRLKTLSAMGYIKMAANEDGRKKEVIPTKLALKRYEELSKCLEKAAKSAS
;
A
#
# COMPACT_ATOMS: atom_id res chain seq x y z
N MET A 1 -2.10 -11.23 29.37
CA MET A 1 -1.79 -9.84 29.77
C MET A 1 -0.73 -9.29 28.83
N PRO A 2 -0.94 -8.13 28.17
CA PRO A 2 0.12 -7.53 27.37
C PRO A 2 1.22 -6.98 28.29
N ASN A 3 2.46 -7.40 28.04
CA ASN A 3 3.63 -7.10 28.85
C ASN A 3 4.04 -5.62 28.61
N PRO A 4 4.25 -4.78 29.65
CA PRO A 4 4.60 -3.36 29.48
C PRO A 4 5.93 -3.11 28.73
N ASN A 5 6.79 -4.14 28.60
CA ASN A 5 8.04 -4.09 27.83
C ASN A 5 7.90 -4.62 26.39
N THR A 6 6.71 -4.54 25.80
CA THR A 6 6.54 -4.93 24.39
C THR A 6 7.10 -3.82 23.48
N PRO A 7 8.11 -4.10 22.64
CA PRO A 7 8.65 -3.13 21.69
C PRO A 7 7.54 -2.44 20.89
N ALA A 8 7.71 -1.15 20.58
CA ALA A 8 6.72 -0.38 19.83
C ALA A 8 6.35 -1.07 18.50
N TYR A 9 7.32 -1.73 17.86
CA TYR A 9 7.09 -2.52 16.64
C TYR A 9 6.15 -3.72 16.85
N LEU A 10 6.27 -4.46 17.95
CA LEU A 10 5.35 -5.59 18.24
C LEU A 10 3.93 -5.09 18.54
N ARG A 11 3.79 -3.93 19.18
CA ARG A 11 2.48 -3.29 19.38
C ARG A 11 1.87 -2.83 18.06
N PHE A 12 2.69 -2.27 17.18
CA PHE A 12 2.27 -1.90 15.83
C PHE A 12 1.78 -3.12 15.04
N LEU A 13 2.52 -4.24 15.05
CA LEU A 13 2.08 -5.48 14.39
C LEU A 13 0.75 -5.99 14.93
N ASN A 14 0.52 -5.96 16.25
CA ASN A 14 -0.76 -6.34 16.84
C ASN A 14 -1.91 -5.42 16.41
N LEU A 15 -1.66 -4.11 16.26
CA LEU A 15 -2.67 -3.16 15.79
C LEU A 15 -2.99 -3.37 14.30
N ILE A 16 -1.99 -3.69 13.47
CA ILE A 16 -2.21 -4.03 12.06
C ILE A 16 -3.00 -5.34 11.94
N ASP A 17 -2.64 -6.37 12.71
CA ASP A 17 -3.37 -7.64 12.71
C ASP A 17 -4.84 -7.43 13.10
N ALA A 18 -5.12 -6.55 14.06
CA ALA A 18 -6.48 -6.16 14.41
C ALA A 18 -7.23 -5.46 13.25
N ILE A 19 -6.56 -4.58 12.49
CA ILE A 19 -7.15 -3.97 11.28
C ILE A 19 -7.49 -5.03 10.23
N ASP A 20 -6.57 -5.95 9.97
CA ASP A 20 -6.76 -7.01 8.96
C ASP A 20 -7.89 -7.98 9.38
N ARG A 21 -8.07 -8.24 10.68
CA ARG A 21 -9.21 -9.02 11.21
C ARG A 21 -10.56 -8.32 11.04
N ILE A 22 -10.58 -6.98 11.05
CA ILE A 22 -11.81 -6.19 10.84
C ILE A 22 -12.16 -6.11 9.35
N ALA A 23 -11.17 -6.25 8.45
CA ALA A 23 -11.36 -6.22 7.00
C ALA A 23 -10.82 -7.49 6.30
N PRO A 24 -11.35 -8.69 6.62
CA PRO A 24 -10.79 -9.97 6.18
C PRO A 24 -10.80 -10.18 4.65
N GLY A 25 -11.61 -9.41 3.91
CA GLY A 25 -11.67 -9.45 2.43
C GLY A 25 -10.73 -8.50 1.70
N LYS A 26 -9.83 -7.80 2.41
CA LYS A 26 -8.96 -6.74 1.86
C LYS A 26 -7.47 -7.00 2.06
N LYS A 27 -7.08 -8.25 2.35
CA LYS A 27 -5.68 -8.61 2.52
C LYS A 27 -4.96 -8.49 1.17
N LEU A 28 -3.97 -7.61 1.12
CA LEU A 28 -3.08 -7.45 -0.02
C LEU A 28 -2.00 -8.52 0.06
N ASP A 29 -1.68 -9.15 -1.07
CA ASP A 29 -0.47 -9.97 -1.17
C ASP A 29 0.79 -9.10 -0.99
N CYS A 30 1.91 -9.68 -0.57
CA CYS A 30 3.17 -8.93 -0.34
C CYS A 30 3.61 -8.12 -1.58
N THR A 31 3.40 -8.67 -2.78
CA THR A 31 3.68 -7.98 -4.04
C THR A 31 2.71 -6.82 -4.29
N GLU A 32 1.43 -7.00 -4.00
CA GLU A 32 0.41 -5.96 -4.16
C GLU A 32 0.62 -4.81 -3.17
N GLU A 33 0.99 -5.14 -1.94
CA GLU A 33 1.35 -4.15 -0.92
C GLU A 33 2.62 -3.38 -1.35
N SER A 34 3.64 -4.06 -1.87
CA SER A 34 4.86 -3.41 -2.36
C SER A 34 4.61 -2.49 -3.56
N LEU A 35 3.75 -2.92 -4.50
CA LEU A 35 3.32 -2.08 -5.62
C LEU A 35 2.54 -0.87 -5.13
N LEU A 36 1.59 -1.07 -4.21
CA LEU A 36 0.78 0.01 -3.65
C LEU A 36 1.64 1.01 -2.88
N ASN A 37 2.61 0.54 -2.09
CA ASN A 37 3.60 1.35 -1.40
C ASN A 37 4.35 2.24 -2.40
N THR A 38 4.84 1.66 -3.49
CA THR A 38 5.59 2.40 -4.53
C THR A 38 4.74 3.49 -5.17
N VAL A 39 3.48 3.19 -5.48
CA VAL A 39 2.52 4.15 -6.04
C VAL A 39 2.26 5.30 -5.06
N VAL A 40 1.99 4.98 -3.80
CA VAL A 40 1.69 6.00 -2.76
C VAL A 40 2.92 6.86 -2.49
N LEU A 41 4.11 6.28 -2.36
CA LEU A 41 5.36 7.02 -2.20
C LEU A 41 5.63 7.96 -3.36
N SER A 42 5.44 7.49 -4.61
CA SER A 42 5.61 8.31 -5.81
C SER A 42 4.59 9.45 -5.85
N PHE A 43 3.33 9.17 -5.50
CA PHE A 43 2.28 10.17 -5.39
C PHE A 43 2.61 11.26 -4.36
N HIS A 44 3.07 10.89 -3.17
CA HIS A 44 3.52 11.85 -2.15
C HIS A 44 4.76 12.64 -2.59
N ALA A 45 5.67 12.01 -3.35
CA ALA A 45 6.81 12.67 -3.95
C ALA A 45 6.46 13.57 -5.15
N LYS A 46 5.16 13.69 -5.51
CA LYS A 46 4.67 14.37 -6.72
C LYS A 46 5.34 13.87 -8.00
N LYS A 47 5.75 12.60 -8.00
CA LYS A 47 6.35 11.92 -9.15
C LYS A 47 5.28 11.06 -9.81
N PRO A 48 4.92 11.34 -11.08
CA PRO A 48 4.01 10.47 -11.80
C PRO A 48 4.66 9.09 -11.97
N VAL A 49 3.90 8.04 -11.66
CA VAL A 49 4.36 6.65 -11.84
C VAL A 49 3.55 6.01 -12.95
N LEU A 50 4.23 5.38 -13.89
CA LEU A 50 3.59 4.71 -15.01
C LEU A 50 3.42 3.22 -14.72
N VAL A 51 2.46 2.60 -15.41
CA VAL A 51 2.36 1.13 -15.43
C VAL A 51 3.70 0.53 -15.88
N GLY A 52 4.36 1.15 -16.86
CA GLY A 52 5.68 0.75 -17.35
C GLY A 52 6.78 0.75 -16.28
N ASP A 53 6.80 1.76 -15.41
CA ASP A 53 7.79 1.86 -14.34
C ASP A 53 7.56 0.76 -13.31
N LEU A 54 6.28 0.52 -12.95
CA LEU A 54 5.92 -0.49 -11.96
C LEU A 54 6.18 -1.92 -12.46
N ILE A 55 5.88 -2.23 -13.72
CA ILE A 55 6.17 -3.56 -14.27
C ILE A 55 7.67 -3.77 -14.52
N SER A 56 8.46 -2.69 -14.62
CA SER A 56 9.92 -2.77 -14.75
C SER A 56 10.62 -3.02 -13.41
N LEU A 57 9.90 -3.01 -12.28
CA LEU A 57 10.42 -3.38 -10.96
C LEU A 57 10.60 -4.88 -10.86
N SER A 58 11.62 -5.42 -11.53
CA SER A 58 11.97 -6.84 -11.50
C SER A 58 12.21 -7.38 -10.08
N ALA A 59 12.56 -6.50 -9.13
CA ALA A 59 12.67 -6.82 -7.71
C ALA A 59 11.35 -7.31 -7.07
N LEU A 60 10.20 -6.91 -7.62
CA LEU A 60 8.88 -7.31 -7.12
C LEU A 60 8.32 -8.57 -7.83
N GLY A 61 8.90 -8.95 -8.96
CA GLY A 61 8.53 -10.13 -9.74
C GLY A 61 8.58 -9.91 -11.26
N SER A 62 8.13 -10.92 -12.01
CA SER A 62 8.06 -10.86 -13.48
C SER A 62 7.03 -9.83 -13.96
N GLN A 63 7.26 -9.22 -15.13
CA GLN A 63 6.36 -8.23 -15.74
C GLN A 63 4.90 -8.71 -15.82
N ALA A 64 4.67 -9.96 -16.24
CA ALA A 64 3.34 -10.55 -16.33
C ALA A 64 2.64 -10.63 -14.95
N THR A 65 3.39 -10.99 -13.91
CA THR A 65 2.90 -11.05 -12.54
C THR A 65 2.53 -9.66 -12.03
N LEU A 66 3.41 -8.67 -12.20
CA LEU A 66 3.16 -7.29 -11.75
C LEU A 66 1.99 -6.66 -12.47
N HIS A 67 1.84 -6.91 -13.77
CA HIS A 67 0.69 -6.45 -14.53
C HIS A 67 -0.61 -7.09 -14.02
N GLY A 68 -0.59 -8.39 -13.69
CA GLY A 68 -1.71 -9.08 -13.04
C GLY A 68 -2.08 -8.45 -11.70
N ARG A 69 -1.08 -8.21 -10.84
CA ARG A 69 -1.25 -7.59 -9.51
C ARG A 69 -1.75 -6.15 -9.57
N LEU A 70 -1.27 -5.36 -10.53
CA LEU A 70 -1.80 -4.02 -10.80
C LEU A 70 -3.29 -4.07 -11.15
N LYS A 71 -3.69 -5.01 -12.01
CA LYS A 71 -5.10 -5.19 -12.35
C LYS A 71 -5.93 -5.58 -11.13
N THR A 72 -5.42 -6.46 -10.27
CA THR A 72 -6.07 -6.81 -8.99
C THR A 72 -6.20 -5.59 -8.07
N LEU A 73 -5.13 -4.83 -7.85
CA LEU A 73 -5.15 -3.59 -7.06
C LEU A 73 -6.18 -2.58 -7.59
N SER A 74 -6.30 -2.49 -8.92
CA SER A 74 -7.29 -1.63 -9.56
C SER A 74 -8.72 -2.15 -9.35
N ALA A 75 -8.93 -3.47 -9.44
CA ALA A 75 -10.21 -4.11 -9.19
C ALA A 75 -10.66 -4.01 -7.71
N MET A 76 -9.71 -4.06 -6.78
CA MET A 76 -9.95 -3.81 -5.35
C MET A 76 -10.22 -2.32 -5.04
N GLY A 77 -10.01 -1.43 -6.02
CA GLY A 77 -10.23 0.00 -5.89
C GLY A 77 -9.12 0.75 -5.16
N TYR A 78 -7.93 0.16 -4.98
CA TYR A 78 -6.78 0.81 -4.33
C TYR A 78 -6.04 1.75 -5.27
N ILE A 79 -5.96 1.42 -6.56
CA ILE A 79 -5.31 2.26 -7.58
C ILE A 79 -6.27 2.57 -8.72
N LYS A 80 -6.01 3.68 -9.40
CA LYS A 80 -6.68 4.05 -10.64
C LYS A 80 -5.63 4.23 -11.72
N MET A 81 -5.87 3.62 -12.88
CA MET A 81 -5.05 3.85 -14.06
C MET A 81 -5.69 4.97 -14.87
N ALA A 82 -4.99 6.07 -15.06
CA ALA A 82 -5.42 7.20 -15.88
C ALA A 82 -4.51 7.32 -17.11
N ALA A 83 -5.06 7.77 -18.23
CA ALA A 83 -4.21 8.21 -19.33
C ALA A 83 -3.61 9.56 -18.93
N ASN A 84 -2.30 9.72 -19.07
CA ASN A 84 -1.65 11.01 -18.88
C ASN A 84 -2.12 12.00 -19.97
N GLU A 85 -1.90 13.30 -19.79
CA GLU A 85 -2.28 14.37 -20.74
C GLU A 85 -1.76 14.12 -22.16
N ASP A 86 -0.62 13.41 -22.29
CA ASP A 86 -0.01 13.03 -23.57
C ASP A 86 -0.69 11.81 -24.26
N GLY A 87 -1.73 11.23 -23.65
CA GLY A 87 -2.54 10.10 -24.19
C GLY A 87 -1.79 8.77 -24.37
N ARG A 88 -0.46 8.77 -24.24
CA ARG A 88 0.42 7.64 -24.61
C ARG A 88 0.81 6.75 -23.44
N LYS A 89 0.73 7.22 -22.20
CA LYS A 89 1.21 6.47 -21.03
C LYS A 89 0.12 6.33 -19.97
N LYS A 90 -0.10 5.09 -19.52
CA LYS A 90 -1.00 4.77 -18.42
C LYS A 90 -0.30 5.10 -17.11
N GLU A 91 -0.70 6.19 -16.48
CA GLU A 91 -0.31 6.56 -15.13
C GLU A 91 -1.09 5.77 -14.10
N VAL A 92 -0.44 5.48 -12.99
CA VAL A 92 -1.05 4.81 -11.84
C VAL A 92 -1.09 5.77 -10.68
N ILE A 93 -2.31 6.09 -10.23
CA ILE A 93 -2.54 6.96 -9.08
C ILE A 93 -3.23 6.19 -7.96
N PRO A 94 -2.85 6.41 -6.69
CA PRO A 94 -3.56 5.80 -5.57
C PRO A 94 -4.96 6.43 -5.44
N THR A 95 -5.95 5.64 -5.05
CA THR A 95 -7.29 6.16 -4.76
C THR A 95 -7.39 6.63 -3.31
N LYS A 96 -8.51 7.28 -2.97
CA LYS A 96 -8.85 7.61 -1.58
C LYS A 96 -8.88 6.38 -0.67
N LEU A 97 -9.21 5.20 -1.20
CA LEU A 97 -9.22 3.96 -0.43
C LEU A 97 -7.80 3.55 0.00
N ALA A 98 -6.84 3.66 -0.91
CA ALA A 98 -5.44 3.40 -0.58
C ALA A 98 -4.93 4.40 0.46
N LEU A 99 -5.13 5.70 0.22
CA LEU A 99 -4.69 6.74 1.16
C LEU A 99 -5.29 6.55 2.57
N LYS A 100 -6.58 6.19 2.65
CA LYS A 100 -7.23 5.89 3.93
C LYS A 100 -6.58 4.71 4.65
N ARG A 101 -6.18 3.64 3.93
CA ARG A 101 -5.44 2.52 4.54
C ARG A 101 -4.13 3.00 5.16
N TYR A 102 -3.35 3.81 4.44
CA TYR A 102 -2.09 4.36 4.97
C TYR A 102 -2.30 5.31 6.14
N GLU A 103 -3.38 6.08 6.14
CA GLU A 103 -3.73 6.93 7.28
C GLU A 103 -4.06 6.10 8.54
N GLU A 104 -4.82 5.02 8.39
CA GLU A 104 -5.11 4.10 9.51
C GLU A 104 -3.85 3.38 10.02
N LEU A 105 -2.95 2.99 9.11
CA LEU A 105 -1.63 2.46 9.46
C LEU A 105 -0.80 3.49 10.23
N SER A 106 -0.80 4.75 9.80
CA SER A 106 -0.12 5.86 10.49
C SER A 106 -0.69 6.05 11.90
N LYS A 107 -2.01 6.07 12.07
CA LYS A 107 -2.66 6.16 13.39
C LYS A 107 -2.26 4.99 14.30
N CYS A 108 -2.16 3.78 13.75
CA CYS A 108 -1.70 2.62 14.51
C CYS A 108 -0.23 2.73 14.92
N LEU A 109 0.63 3.22 14.03
CA LEU A 109 2.03 3.48 14.33
C LEU A 109 2.17 4.52 15.44
N GLU A 110 1.46 5.65 15.34
CA GLU A 110 1.44 6.68 16.36
C GLU A 110 0.93 6.16 17.70
N LYS A 111 -0.14 5.37 17.70
CA LYS A 111 -0.69 4.75 18.91
C LYS A 111 0.32 3.80 19.54
N ALA A 112 0.96 2.95 18.74
CA ALA A 112 2.00 2.05 19.22
C ALA A 112 3.20 2.79 19.79
N ALA A 113 3.61 3.91 19.18
CA ALA A 113 4.69 4.76 19.64
C ALA A 113 4.33 5.52 20.94
N LYS A 114 3.12 6.11 21.02
CA LYS A 114 2.65 6.89 22.18
C LYS A 114 2.41 6.02 23.42
N SER A 115 1.97 4.78 23.26
CA SER A 115 1.77 3.87 24.41
C SER A 115 3.08 3.40 25.05
N ALA A 116 4.25 3.84 24.56
CA ALA A 116 5.57 3.49 25.11
C ALA A 116 6.07 4.51 26.15
N SER A 117 5.30 5.57 26.40
CA SER A 117 5.59 6.65 27.33
C SER A 117 4.72 6.56 28.57
#